data_AF-A0A133Q202-F1
#
_entry.id   AF-A0A133Q202-F1
#
_cell.length_a   1.000
_cell.length_b   1.000
_cell.length_c   1.000
_cell.angle_alpha   90.00
_cell.angle_beta   90.00
_cell.angle_gamma   90.00
#
_symmetry.space_group_name_H-M   'P 1'
#
loop_
_entity.id
_entity.type
_entity.pdbx_description
1 polymer ?
#
loop_
_entity_poly.entity_id
_entity_poly.type
_entity_poly.pdbx_seq_one_letter_code
_entity_poly.pdbx_strand_id
1 'polypeptide(L)'
;MKKFVLTLSLWMIVILGYAQYDNYLHIPTIDILRYQLQKKKDASTIAPFRRYGLRRIRAAKYVPDSDPRHIWGWHLKANTEYDINRDQLYKLFKKADFTSIGIIDTQNGDLEIVFWDKFYYQIFTNELRQFGYTSSLSNKMTNVIQFRKADTSVLVDVTIWYDIYIMRFFTI
;
A
#
# COMPACT_ATOMS: atom_id res chain seq x y z
N MET A 1 31.41 33.57 9.70
CA MET A 1 30.18 33.21 10.45
C MET A 1 28.97 32.94 9.55
N LYS A 2 28.52 33.87 8.69
CA LYS A 2 27.34 33.66 7.81
C LYS A 2 27.40 32.40 6.91
N LYS A 3 28.56 32.12 6.29
CA LYS A 3 28.74 30.90 5.46
C LYS A 3 28.64 29.62 6.27
N PHE A 4 29.24 29.57 7.46
CA PHE A 4 29.23 28.39 8.33
C PHE A 4 27.82 28.06 8.83
N VAL A 5 27.03 29.08 9.18
CA VAL A 5 25.62 28.92 9.57
C VAL A 5 24.78 28.40 8.41
N LEU A 6 25.00 28.90 7.18
CA LEU A 6 24.29 28.43 5.98
C LEU A 6 24.64 26.97 5.64
N THR A 7 25.92 26.59 5.75
CA THR A 7 26.33 25.21 5.50
C THR A 7 25.73 24.29 6.56
N LEU A 8 25.76 24.68 7.84
CA LEU A 8 25.18 23.90 8.93
C LEU A 8 23.66 23.73 8.78
N SER A 9 22.93 24.77 8.36
CA SER A 9 21.49 24.67 8.11
C SER A 9 21.16 23.76 6.92
N LEU A 10 21.96 23.78 5.85
CA LEU A 10 21.81 22.85 4.72
C LEU A 10 22.07 21.39 5.15
N TRP A 11 23.10 21.13 5.96
CA TRP A 11 23.35 19.79 6.49
C TRP A 11 22.23 19.31 7.41
N MET A 12 21.67 20.19 8.24
CA MET A 12 20.51 19.87 9.09
C MET A 12 19.28 19.48 8.26
N ILE A 13 19.02 20.15 7.13
CA ILE A 13 17.92 19.79 6.22
C ILE A 13 18.11 18.36 5.67
N VAL A 14 19.33 18.00 5.28
CA VAL A 14 19.65 16.66 4.78
C VAL A 14 19.43 15.61 5.88
N ILE A 15 19.97 15.83 7.08
CA ILE A 15 19.86 14.89 8.21
C ILE A 15 18.40 14.71 8.64
N LEU A 16 17.65 15.79 8.76
CA LEU A 16 16.22 15.74 9.11
C LEU A 16 15.38 15.06 8.03
N GLY A 17 15.74 15.23 6.74
CA GLY A 17 15.12 14.52 5.64
C GLY A 17 15.33 13.01 5.71
N TYR A 18 16.54 12.55 6.02
CA TYR A 18 16.83 11.12 6.22
C TYR A 18 16.10 10.53 7.44
N ALA A 19 16.01 11.27 8.56
CA ALA A 19 15.31 10.82 9.75
C ALA A 19 13.79 10.66 9.55
N GLN A 20 13.19 11.40 8.60
CA GLN A 20 11.77 11.20 8.23
C GLN A 20 11.55 9.92 7.41
N TYR A 21 12.58 9.42 6.73
CA TYR A 21 12.51 8.22 5.89
C TYR A 21 12.33 6.94 6.72
N ASP A 22 12.99 6.86 7.88
CA ASP A 22 12.92 5.71 8.80
C ASP A 22 11.54 5.49 9.43
N ASN A 23 10.63 6.47 9.34
CA ASN A 23 9.26 6.33 9.83
C ASN A 23 8.30 5.66 8.84
N TYR A 24 8.72 5.44 7.59
CA TYR A 24 7.89 4.78 6.58
C TYR A 24 8.03 3.26 6.64
N LEU A 25 6.88 2.58 6.64
CA LEU A 25 6.84 1.14 6.67
C LEU A 25 7.22 0.56 5.31
N HIS A 26 8.42 0.00 5.20
CA HIS A 26 8.86 -0.58 3.95
C HIS A 26 8.43 -2.05 3.81
N ILE A 27 7.54 -2.33 2.84
CA ILE A 27 7.19 -3.68 2.40
C ILE A 27 7.77 -3.85 0.98
N PRO A 28 8.77 -4.73 0.78
CA PRO A 28 9.34 -4.94 -0.54
C PRO A 28 8.26 -5.40 -1.53
N THR A 29 8.13 -4.70 -2.65
CA THR A 29 7.13 -5.02 -3.69
C THR A 29 7.29 -6.45 -4.19
N ILE A 30 8.52 -6.95 -4.27
CA ILE A 30 8.79 -8.34 -4.69
C ILE A 30 8.12 -9.37 -3.78
N ASP A 31 8.03 -9.10 -2.48
CA ASP A 31 7.41 -10.03 -1.54
C ASP A 31 5.89 -10.02 -1.68
N ILE A 32 5.29 -8.87 -2.01
CA ILE A 32 3.87 -8.75 -2.36
C ILE A 32 3.57 -9.52 -3.65
N LEU A 33 4.39 -9.34 -4.68
CA LEU A 33 4.25 -10.05 -5.97
C LEU A 33 4.37 -11.57 -5.81
N ARG A 34 5.39 -12.03 -5.06
CA ARG A 34 5.58 -13.47 -4.76
C ARG A 34 4.41 -14.02 -3.96
N TYR A 35 3.94 -13.29 -2.95
CA TYR A 35 2.79 -13.67 -2.17
C TYR A 35 1.55 -13.84 -3.07
N GLN A 36 1.28 -12.88 -3.97
CA GLN A 36 0.14 -12.95 -4.87
C GLN A 36 0.23 -14.15 -5.84
N LEU A 37 1.44 -14.47 -6.34
CA LEU A 37 1.67 -15.67 -7.15
C LEU A 37 1.47 -16.97 -6.37
N GLN A 38 1.91 -17.03 -5.11
CA GLN A 38 1.74 -18.20 -4.26
C GLN A 38 0.28 -18.40 -3.86
N LYS A 39 -0.41 -17.31 -3.51
CA LYS A 39 -1.84 -17.29 -3.14
C LYS A 39 -2.73 -17.86 -4.24
N LYS A 40 -2.40 -17.62 -5.52
CA LYS A 40 -3.11 -18.26 -6.65
C LYS A 40 -2.96 -19.80 -6.67
N LYS A 41 -1.82 -20.33 -6.21
CA LYS A 41 -1.53 -21.77 -6.21
C LYS A 41 -2.08 -22.47 -4.97
N ASP A 42 -2.02 -21.80 -3.83
CA ASP A 42 -2.40 -22.32 -2.53
C ASP A 42 -3.13 -21.26 -1.72
N ALA A 43 -4.43 -21.50 -1.51
CA ALA A 43 -5.31 -20.65 -0.70
C ALA A 43 -4.86 -20.54 0.77
N SER A 44 -4.03 -21.47 1.26
CA SER A 44 -3.48 -21.46 2.62
C SER A 44 -2.19 -20.66 2.77
N THR A 45 -1.72 -20.00 1.70
CA THR A 45 -0.50 -19.17 1.71
C THR A 45 -0.59 -18.11 2.81
N ILE A 46 0.42 -18.06 3.68
CA ILE A 46 0.47 -17.12 4.81
C ILE A 46 0.92 -15.74 4.33
N ALA A 47 0.11 -14.72 4.63
CA ALA A 47 0.41 -13.33 4.34
C ALA A 47 1.71 -12.84 5.03
N PRO A 48 2.65 -12.19 4.32
CA PRO A 48 3.94 -11.79 4.86
C PRO A 48 3.90 -10.48 5.65
N PHE A 49 2.72 -9.88 5.90
CA PHE A 49 2.65 -8.50 6.42
C PHE A 49 3.12 -8.35 7.87
N ARG A 50 2.95 -9.40 8.69
CA ARG A 50 3.33 -9.36 10.11
C ARG A 50 4.83 -9.13 10.33
N ARG A 51 5.69 -9.69 9.47
CA ARG A 51 7.15 -9.52 9.60
C ARG A 51 7.62 -8.09 9.32
N TYR A 52 6.81 -7.27 8.66
CA TYR A 52 7.07 -5.85 8.45
C TYR A 52 6.40 -4.97 9.52
N GLY A 53 5.87 -5.53 10.61
CA GLY A 53 5.28 -4.74 11.69
C GLY A 53 3.80 -4.41 11.55
N LEU A 54 3.13 -4.82 10.45
CA LEU A 54 1.68 -4.66 10.35
C LEU A 54 0.94 -5.55 11.36
N ARG A 55 -0.13 -4.99 11.92
CA ARG A 55 -1.02 -5.71 12.83
C ARG A 55 -2.30 -6.11 12.11
N ARG A 56 -2.77 -7.34 12.36
CA ARG A 56 -4.06 -7.78 11.86
C ARG A 56 -5.17 -7.02 12.59
N ILE A 57 -6.05 -6.36 11.83
CA ILE A 57 -7.20 -5.63 12.36
C ILE A 57 -8.41 -6.54 12.23
N ARG A 58 -9.11 -6.77 13.35
CA ARG A 58 -10.42 -7.44 13.32
C ARG A 58 -11.49 -6.36 13.14
N ALA A 59 -12.08 -6.31 11.95
CA ALA A 59 -13.20 -5.42 11.66
C ALA A 59 -14.56 -6.08 11.97
N ALA A 60 -14.64 -6.93 13.00
CA ALA A 60 -15.82 -7.76 13.32
C ALA A 60 -17.12 -6.96 13.52
N LYS A 61 -17.01 -5.67 13.89
CA LYS A 61 -18.15 -4.75 14.00
C LYS A 61 -18.78 -4.41 12.64
N TYR A 62 -17.98 -4.44 11.57
CA TYR A 62 -18.34 -3.97 10.25
C TYR A 62 -18.38 -5.10 9.22
N VAL A 63 -17.63 -6.18 9.46
CA VAL A 63 -17.41 -7.27 8.53
C VAL A 63 -17.74 -8.58 9.25
N PRO A 64 -18.59 -9.46 8.68
CA PRO A 64 -18.94 -10.72 9.30
C PRO A 64 -17.71 -11.63 9.45
N ASP A 65 -17.72 -12.52 10.46
CA ASP A 65 -16.59 -13.43 10.73
C ASP A 65 -16.30 -14.40 9.58
N SER A 66 -17.26 -14.62 8.68
CA SER A 66 -17.12 -15.43 7.46
C SER A 66 -16.50 -14.69 6.28
N ASP A 67 -16.16 -13.40 6.42
CA ASP A 67 -15.58 -12.62 5.32
C ASP A 67 -14.15 -13.13 5.00
N PRO A 68 -13.86 -13.43 3.72
CA PRO A 68 -12.56 -13.95 3.30
C PRO A 68 -11.43 -12.91 3.35
N ARG A 69 -11.72 -11.66 3.69
CA ARG A 69 -10.75 -10.56 3.70
C ARG A 69 -10.03 -10.47 5.03
N HIS A 70 -8.71 -10.50 4.95
CA HIS A 70 -7.80 -10.24 6.04
C HIS A 70 -7.30 -8.81 5.96
N ILE A 71 -7.59 -8.05 7.01
CA ILE A 71 -7.22 -6.64 7.09
C ILE A 71 -5.96 -6.49 7.95
N TRP A 72 -4.99 -5.75 7.44
CA TRP A 72 -3.75 -5.42 8.13
C TRP A 72 -3.55 -3.91 8.14
N GLY A 73 -2.92 -3.39 9.19
CA GLY A 73 -2.70 -1.95 9.30
C GLY A 73 -1.46 -1.58 10.08
N TRP A 74 -0.95 -0.40 9.73
CA TRP A 74 0.09 0.33 10.42
C TRP A 74 -0.37 1.77 10.62
N HIS A 75 -0.32 2.24 11.86
CA HIS A 75 -0.77 3.59 12.25
C HIS A 75 -2.20 3.93 11.80
N LEU A 76 -3.10 2.93 11.80
CA LEU A 76 -4.51 3.13 11.44
C LEU A 76 -5.41 3.22 12.65
N LYS A 77 -6.42 4.08 12.55
CA LYS A 77 -7.59 4.15 13.43
C LYS A 77 -8.82 3.66 12.67
N ALA A 78 -9.83 3.20 13.39
CA ALA A 78 -11.11 2.89 12.80
C ALA A 78 -11.85 4.18 12.42
N ASN A 79 -12.45 4.22 11.24
CA ASN A 79 -13.38 5.27 10.85
C ASN A 79 -14.77 4.97 11.45
N THR A 80 -15.26 5.83 12.34
CA THR A 80 -16.56 5.67 13.00
C THR A 80 -17.75 6.02 12.11
N GLU A 81 -17.51 6.76 11.02
CA GLU A 81 -18.53 7.19 10.06
C GLU A 81 -18.72 6.19 8.92
N TYR A 82 -17.94 5.11 8.90
CA TYR A 82 -17.99 4.09 7.84
C TYR A 82 -19.32 3.33 7.85
N ASP A 83 -19.98 3.26 6.69
CA ASP A 83 -21.17 2.45 6.45
C ASP A 83 -20.89 1.39 5.38
N ILE A 84 -20.88 0.11 5.75
CA ILE A 84 -20.60 -1.01 4.84
C ILE A 84 -21.54 -1.05 3.62
N ASN A 85 -22.77 -0.55 3.74
CA ASN A 85 -23.75 -0.59 2.65
C ASN A 85 -23.52 0.53 1.62
N ARG A 86 -22.76 1.57 1.98
CA ARG A 86 -22.55 2.76 1.15
C ARG A 86 -21.11 2.94 0.72
N ASP A 87 -20.18 2.45 1.53
CA ASP A 87 -18.77 2.78 1.43
C ASP A 87 -17.90 1.58 1.04
N GLN A 88 -16.94 1.85 0.16
CA GLN A 88 -15.86 0.92 -0.17
C GLN A 88 -15.04 0.58 1.07
N LEU A 89 -14.55 -0.67 1.16
CA LEU A 89 -13.94 -1.19 2.39
C LEU A 89 -12.72 -0.39 2.88
N TYR A 90 -11.94 0.21 1.98
CA TYR A 90 -10.80 1.05 2.37
C TYR A 90 -11.20 2.28 3.20
N LYS A 91 -12.47 2.73 3.13
CA LYS A 91 -12.99 3.84 3.95
C LYS A 91 -13.17 3.47 5.42
N LEU A 92 -13.03 2.20 5.78
CA LEU A 92 -12.90 1.74 7.17
C LEU A 92 -11.67 2.35 7.86
N PHE A 93 -10.64 2.68 7.07
CA PHE A 93 -9.40 3.21 7.58
C PHE A 93 -9.45 4.73 7.76
N LYS A 94 -9.09 5.18 8.97
CA LYS A 94 -8.75 6.56 9.25
C LYS A 94 -7.25 6.63 9.55
N LYS A 95 -6.49 7.35 8.71
CA LYS A 95 -5.05 7.54 8.91
C LYS A 95 -4.77 8.25 10.25
N ALA A 96 -3.77 7.81 11.00
CA ALA A 96 -3.30 8.57 12.16
C ALA A 96 -2.32 9.67 11.74
N ASP A 97 -1.53 9.41 10.71
CA ASP A 97 -0.49 10.27 10.14
C ASP A 97 -0.37 9.99 8.62
N PHE A 98 0.69 10.47 7.96
CA PHE A 98 0.93 10.18 6.54
C PHE A 98 1.69 8.87 6.31
N THR A 99 2.35 8.32 7.33
CA THR A 99 3.04 7.02 7.23
C THR A 99 2.08 5.83 7.39
N SER A 100 0.82 6.12 7.69
CA SER A 100 -0.28 5.16 7.78
C SER A 100 -0.48 4.35 6.49
N ILE A 101 -0.60 3.03 6.63
CA ILE A 101 -0.82 2.10 5.52
C ILE A 101 -1.78 0.99 5.94
N GLY A 102 -2.72 0.65 5.05
CA GLY A 102 -3.69 -0.42 5.21
C GLY A 102 -3.55 -1.46 4.11
N ILE A 103 -3.79 -2.72 4.44
CA ILE A 103 -3.83 -3.81 3.45
C ILE A 103 -5.14 -4.56 3.62
N ILE A 104 -5.85 -4.72 2.52
CA ILE A 104 -7.04 -5.55 2.39
C ILE A 104 -6.63 -6.74 1.53
N ASP A 105 -6.46 -7.90 2.16
CA ASP A 105 -6.04 -9.13 1.48
C ASP A 105 -7.20 -10.11 1.41
N THR A 106 -7.71 -10.39 0.20
CA THR A 106 -8.76 -11.38 -0.01
C THR A 106 -8.12 -12.76 -0.21
N GLN A 107 -8.44 -13.75 0.63
CA GLN A 107 -7.78 -15.08 0.65
C GLN A 107 -7.63 -15.74 -0.74
N ASN A 108 -8.67 -15.66 -1.59
CA ASN A 108 -8.67 -16.23 -2.95
C ASN A 108 -8.80 -15.17 -4.04
N GLY A 109 -8.39 -13.95 -3.76
CA GLY A 109 -8.59 -12.84 -4.68
C GLY A 109 -7.48 -11.82 -4.60
N ASP A 110 -7.89 -10.57 -4.71
CA ASP A 110 -6.96 -9.48 -4.88
C ASP A 110 -6.42 -9.00 -3.53
N LEU A 111 -5.30 -8.31 -3.61
CA LEU A 111 -4.68 -7.62 -2.50
C LEU A 111 -4.68 -6.14 -2.81
N GLU A 112 -5.22 -5.34 -1.91
CA GLU A 112 -5.25 -3.89 -2.03
C GLU A 112 -4.41 -3.27 -0.92
N ILE A 113 -3.48 -2.39 -1.29
CA ILE A 113 -2.68 -1.58 -0.38
C ILE A 113 -3.19 -0.15 -0.47
N VAL A 114 -3.58 0.39 0.67
CA VAL A 114 -4.20 1.70 0.84
C VAL A 114 -3.25 2.59 1.61
N PHE A 115 -2.88 3.74 1.04
CA PHE A 115 -1.96 4.68 1.67
C PHE A 115 -2.27 6.12 1.24
N TRP A 116 -1.84 7.10 2.04
CA TRP A 116 -2.19 8.51 1.84
C TRP A 116 -1.01 9.36 1.36
N ASP A 117 0.21 8.93 1.62
CA ASP A 117 1.40 9.66 1.17
C ASP A 117 1.84 9.24 -0.23
N LYS A 118 2.13 10.24 -1.08
CA LYS A 118 2.73 10.05 -2.40
C LYS A 118 4.11 9.38 -2.32
N PHE A 119 4.78 9.48 -1.19
CA PHE A 119 6.08 8.86 -0.98
C PHE A 119 6.01 7.32 -1.06
N TYR A 120 4.96 6.69 -0.51
CA TYR A 120 4.70 5.25 -0.73
C TYR A 120 4.47 4.93 -2.21
N TYR A 121 3.71 5.76 -2.92
CA TYR A 121 3.51 5.60 -4.36
C TYR A 121 4.86 5.58 -5.10
N GLN A 122 5.77 6.50 -4.78
CA GLN A 122 7.10 6.55 -5.39
C GLN A 122 7.92 5.29 -5.10
N ILE A 123 7.94 4.81 -3.85
CA ILE A 123 8.65 3.58 -3.49
C ILE A 123 8.12 2.41 -4.31
N PHE A 124 6.83 2.10 -4.21
CA PHE A 124 6.26 0.92 -4.86
C PHE A 124 6.40 0.98 -6.38
N THR A 125 6.15 2.13 -7.00
CA THR A 125 6.24 2.25 -8.46
C THR A 125 7.66 2.21 -8.98
N ASN A 126 8.65 2.72 -8.22
CA ASN A 126 10.06 2.58 -8.58
C ASN A 126 10.50 1.12 -8.49
N GLU A 127 10.10 0.39 -7.45
CA GLU A 127 10.39 -1.04 -7.33
C GLU A 127 9.74 -1.86 -8.44
N LEU A 128 8.46 -1.61 -8.77
CA LEU A 128 7.79 -2.26 -9.91
C LEU A 128 8.59 -2.08 -11.20
N ARG A 129 9.05 -0.86 -11.48
CA ARG A 129 9.89 -0.57 -12.66
C ARG A 129 11.23 -1.29 -12.62
N GLN A 130 11.89 -1.35 -11.46
CA GLN A 130 13.12 -2.12 -11.27
C GLN A 130 12.90 -3.62 -11.54
N PHE A 131 11.72 -4.15 -11.23
CA PHE A 131 11.33 -5.53 -11.55
C PHE A 131 10.79 -5.71 -12.98
N GLY A 132 10.88 -4.70 -13.84
CA GLY A 132 10.54 -4.78 -15.26
C GLY A 132 9.07 -4.52 -15.59
N TYR A 133 8.26 -4.03 -14.66
CA TYR A 133 6.91 -3.57 -14.98
C TYR A 133 6.94 -2.24 -15.73
N THR A 134 6.14 -2.12 -16.76
CA THR A 134 5.90 -0.88 -17.50
C THR A 134 4.57 -0.26 -17.08
N SER A 135 4.54 1.06 -16.95
CA SER A 135 3.34 1.80 -16.57
C SER A 135 2.62 2.38 -17.79
N SER A 136 1.31 2.25 -17.83
CA SER A 136 0.43 2.90 -18.81
C SER A 136 -0.80 3.48 -18.12
N LEU A 137 -1.41 4.52 -18.70
CA LEU A 137 -2.72 4.97 -18.22
C LEU A 137 -3.78 3.91 -18.57
N SER A 138 -4.75 3.70 -17.70
CA SER A 138 -5.91 2.86 -18.03
C SER A 138 -6.74 3.51 -19.13
N ASN A 139 -7.13 2.70 -20.12
CA ASN A 139 -8.04 3.14 -21.19
C ASN A 139 -9.47 3.40 -20.72
N LYS A 140 -9.84 2.91 -19.52
CA LYS A 140 -11.20 2.99 -18.98
C LYS A 140 -11.38 4.06 -17.91
N MET A 141 -10.31 4.40 -17.19
CA MET A 141 -10.36 5.27 -16.01
C MET A 141 -9.14 6.18 -15.99
N THR A 142 -9.36 7.50 -15.96
CA THR A 142 -8.28 8.50 -16.00
C THR A 142 -7.46 8.56 -14.71
N ASN A 143 -8.00 8.03 -13.61
CA ASN A 143 -7.34 8.01 -12.31
C ASN A 143 -6.63 6.69 -12.00
N VAL A 144 -6.53 5.78 -12.98
CA VAL A 144 -5.88 4.47 -12.79
C VAL A 144 -4.64 4.36 -13.67
N ILE A 145 -3.50 4.07 -13.05
CA ILE A 145 -2.25 3.73 -13.70
C ILE A 145 -2.05 2.22 -13.61
N GLN A 146 -1.87 1.60 -14.77
CA GLN A 146 -1.69 0.16 -14.91
C GLN A 146 -0.21 -0.16 -15.01
N PHE A 147 0.25 -1.11 -14.21
CA PHE A 147 1.60 -1.66 -14.27
C PHE A 147 1.52 -3.08 -14.78
N ARG A 148 2.21 -3.37 -15.88
CA ARG A 148 2.14 -4.65 -16.61
C ARG A 148 3.55 -5.15 -16.90
N LYS A 149 3.69 -6.47 -16.96
CA LYS A 149 4.93 -7.14 -17.36
C LYS A 149 4.55 -8.41 -18.12
N ALA A 150 5.19 -8.66 -19.26
CA ALA A 150 4.73 -9.67 -20.23
C ALA A 150 4.90 -11.13 -19.75
N ASP A 151 5.84 -11.39 -18.85
CA ASP A 151 6.23 -12.73 -18.38
C ASP A 151 5.63 -13.11 -17.02
N THR A 152 4.65 -12.35 -16.52
CA THR A 152 4.01 -12.58 -15.22
C THR A 152 2.49 -12.54 -15.33
N SER A 153 1.82 -13.36 -14.53
CA SER A 153 0.38 -13.35 -14.38
C SER A 153 -0.13 -12.33 -13.36
N VAL A 154 0.76 -11.72 -12.57
CA VAL A 154 0.37 -10.69 -11.60
C VAL A 154 0.31 -9.33 -12.27
N LEU A 155 -0.85 -8.70 -12.18
CA LEU A 155 -1.13 -7.37 -12.67
C LEU A 155 -1.25 -6.42 -11.48
N VAL A 156 -0.80 -5.18 -11.66
CA VAL A 156 -0.84 -4.17 -10.61
C VAL A 156 -1.51 -2.91 -11.13
N ASP A 157 -2.54 -2.43 -10.45
CA ASP A 157 -3.24 -1.20 -10.77
C ASP A 157 -3.16 -0.22 -9.61
N VAL A 158 -2.87 1.05 -9.92
CA VAL A 158 -2.82 2.12 -8.93
C VAL A 158 -3.91 3.12 -9.22
N THR A 159 -4.89 3.18 -8.34
CA THR A 159 -5.95 4.20 -8.36
C THR A 159 -5.51 5.39 -7.53
N ILE A 160 -5.57 6.58 -8.12
CA ILE A 160 -5.15 7.85 -7.51
C ILE A 160 -6.38 8.70 -7.25
N TRP A 161 -6.63 9.04 -5.99
CA TRP A 161 -7.62 10.03 -5.59
C TRP A 161 -6.94 11.27 -5.03
N TYR A 162 -7.70 12.31 -4.71
CA TYR A 162 -7.15 13.58 -4.25
C TYR A 162 -6.41 13.46 -2.91
N ASP A 163 -6.79 12.51 -2.06
CA ASP A 163 -6.26 12.31 -0.71
C ASP A 163 -5.73 10.89 -0.45
N ILE A 164 -5.95 9.94 -1.35
CA ILE A 164 -5.63 8.53 -1.11
C ILE A 164 -5.17 7.81 -2.39
N TYR A 165 -4.29 6.84 -2.20
CA TYR A 165 -3.79 5.95 -3.24
C TYR A 165 -4.17 4.52 -2.89
N ILE A 166 -4.61 3.77 -3.91
CA ILE A 166 -5.00 2.37 -3.76
C ILE A 166 -4.23 1.57 -4.80
N MET A 167 -3.30 0.74 -4.35
CA MET A 167 -2.53 -0.17 -5.19
C MET A 167 -3.11 -1.58 -5.08
N ARG A 168 -3.69 -2.07 -6.18
CA ARG A 168 -4.33 -3.38 -6.27
C ARG A 168 -3.44 -4.35 -7.04
N PHE A 169 -3.20 -5.52 -6.45
CA PHE A 169 -2.49 -6.64 -7.01
C PHE A 169 -3.48 -7.78 -7.26
N PHE A 170 -3.51 -8.28 -8.49
CA PHE A 170 -4.44 -9.33 -8.91
C PHE A 170 -3.77 -10.25 -9.91
N THR A 171 -4.34 -11.43 -10.13
CA THR A 171 -3.73 -12.44 -11.01
C THR A 171 -4.73 -12.87 -12.06
N ILE A 172 -4.27 -12.94 -13.32
CA ILE A 172 -5.00 -13.54 -14.44
C ILE A 172 -4.67 -15.02 -14.57
#